data_AF-A0A917U9V5-F1
#
_entry.id   AF-A0A917U9V5-F1
#
_cell.length_a   1.000
_cell.length_b   1.000
_cell.length_c   1.000
_cell.angle_alpha   90.00
_cell.angle_beta   90.00
_cell.angle_gamma   90.00
#
_symmetry.space_group_name_H-M   'P 1'
#
loop_
_entity.id
_entity.type
_entity.pdbx_description
1 polymer ?
#
loop_
_entity_poly.entity_id
_entity_poly.type
_entity_poly.pdbx_seq_one_letter_code
_entity_poly.pdbx_strand_id
1 'polypeptide(L)'
;MTHTTPTRIAVIGGTGPQGRGLAYRLARAGHSIVLGSRDAARADDAAAQLRQQLAAAEITGAATVVGAFHHLSAPLLLDPEADLSHEDVLVCGDDHAAKELVMGLAVDVTGGRAVDAGRLRLARQLEPLTAVLISVNKRYKTRSGVAITGLTQAPQERVHA
;
A
#
# COMPACT_ATOMS: atom_id res chain seq x y z
N MET A 1 9.32 -9.68 14.92
CA MET A 1 8.07 -9.49 14.15
C MET A 1 7.38 -8.27 14.72
N THR A 2 7.55 -7.11 14.09
CA THR A 2 6.84 -5.88 14.46
C THR A 2 5.45 -5.97 13.84
N HIS A 3 4.51 -6.57 14.54
CA HIS A 3 3.11 -6.53 14.12
C HIS A 3 2.60 -5.12 14.37
N THR A 4 2.20 -4.44 13.30
CA THR A 4 1.52 -3.16 13.39
C THR A 4 0.21 -3.36 14.18
N THR A 5 -0.11 -2.46 15.10
CA THR A 5 -1.38 -2.54 15.87
C THR A 5 -2.58 -2.64 14.92
N PRO A 6 -3.57 -3.53 15.19
CA PRO A 6 -4.78 -3.63 14.38
C PRO A 6 -5.39 -2.24 14.16
N THR A 7 -5.57 -1.86 12.89
CA THR A 7 -5.95 -0.50 12.47
C THR A 7 -7.07 -0.59 11.45
N ARG A 8 -7.95 0.43 11.43
CA ARG A 8 -8.99 0.54 10.42
C ARG A 8 -8.44 1.27 9.19
N ILE A 9 -8.44 0.61 8.04
CA ILE A 9 -7.82 1.11 6.80
C ILE A 9 -8.89 1.23 5.72
N ALA A 10 -9.00 2.41 5.11
CA ALA A 10 -9.85 2.64 3.95
C ALA A 10 -9.05 2.45 2.65
N VAL A 11 -9.55 1.61 1.74
CA VAL A 11 -8.97 1.39 0.41
C VAL A 11 -9.87 2.04 -0.64
N ILE A 12 -9.50 3.23 -1.10
CA ILE A 12 -10.23 3.97 -2.14
C ILE A 12 -9.87 3.40 -3.51
N GLY A 13 -10.89 3.02 -4.30
CA GLY A 13 -10.69 2.19 -5.49
C GLY A 13 -10.50 0.71 -5.16
N GLY A 14 -10.88 0.30 -3.95
CA GLY A 14 -10.75 -1.05 -3.41
C GLY A 14 -11.44 -2.16 -4.22
N THR A 15 -12.34 -1.81 -5.15
CA THR A 15 -13.03 -2.75 -6.03
C THR A 15 -12.19 -3.19 -7.24
N GLY A 16 -11.13 -2.44 -7.58
CA GLY A 16 -10.18 -2.77 -8.64
C GLY A 16 -9.24 -3.93 -8.25
N PRO A 17 -8.55 -4.57 -9.21
CA PRO A 17 -7.73 -5.75 -8.95
C PRO A 17 -6.62 -5.50 -7.92
N GLN A 18 -5.94 -4.35 -7.98
CA GLN A 18 -4.91 -3.97 -7.01
C GLN A 18 -5.50 -3.63 -5.64
N GLY A 19 -6.58 -2.83 -5.61
CA GLY A 19 -7.27 -2.45 -4.39
C GLY A 19 -7.78 -3.67 -3.61
N ARG A 20 -8.35 -4.67 -4.30
CA ARG A 20 -8.79 -5.92 -3.67
C ARG A 20 -7.64 -6.74 -3.11
N GLY A 21 -6.53 -6.82 -3.84
CA GLY A 21 -5.34 -7.55 -3.40
C GLY A 21 -4.73 -6.95 -2.12
N LEU A 22 -4.61 -5.62 -2.07
CA LEU A 22 -4.18 -4.90 -0.87
C LEU A 22 -5.13 -5.14 0.31
N ALA A 23 -6.43 -4.97 0.08
CA ALA A 23 -7.45 -5.22 1.10
C ALA A 23 -7.39 -6.64 1.66
N TYR A 24 -7.25 -7.64 0.79
CA TYR A 24 -7.13 -9.04 1.19
C TYR A 24 -5.91 -9.29 2.09
N ARG A 25 -4.73 -8.82 1.68
CA ARG A 25 -3.48 -9.02 2.44
C ARG A 25 -3.51 -8.30 3.78
N LEU A 26 -4.01 -7.07 3.82
CA LEU A 26 -4.16 -6.30 5.06
C LEU A 26 -5.18 -6.94 6.02
N ALA A 27 -6.28 -7.50 5.52
CA ALA A 27 -7.24 -8.23 6.35
C ALA A 27 -6.61 -9.51 6.93
N ARG A 28 -5.81 -10.25 6.14
CA ARG A 28 -5.05 -11.42 6.61
C ARG A 28 -4.01 -11.07 7.67
N ALA A 29 -3.44 -9.87 7.61
CA ALA A 29 -2.54 -9.35 8.63
C ALA A 29 -3.26 -8.88 9.91
N GLY A 30 -4.60 -8.95 9.97
CA GLY A 30 -5.39 -8.61 11.15
C GLY A 30 -5.93 -7.18 11.19
N HIS A 31 -5.83 -6.42 10.09
CA HIS A 31 -6.41 -5.07 10.00
C HIS A 31 -7.89 -5.09 9.61
N SER A 32 -8.63 -4.06 10.04
CA SER A 32 -10.04 -3.87 9.65
C SER A 32 -10.12 -3.06 8.36
N ILE A 33 -10.71 -3.61 7.30
CA ILE A 33 -10.72 -2.94 5.98
C ILE A 33 -12.09 -2.33 5.64
N VAL A 34 -12.06 -1.11 5.07
CA VAL A 34 -13.21 -0.43 4.46
C VAL A 34 -12.89 -0.20 2.97
N LEU A 35 -13.73 -0.69 2.05
CA LEU A 35 -13.54 -0.48 0.61
C LEU A 35 -14.34 0.73 0.12
N GLY A 36 -13.70 1.70 -0.52
CA GLY A 36 -14.34 2.87 -1.15
C GLY A 36 -14.40 2.77 -2.68
N SER A 37 -15.47 3.27 -3.31
CA SER A 37 -15.71 3.26 -4.77
C SER A 37 -16.22 4.62 -5.27
N ARG A 38 -16.11 4.87 -6.59
CA ARG A 38 -16.57 6.10 -7.27
C ARG A 38 -18.08 6.15 -7.54
N ASP A 39 -18.76 5.04 -7.35
CA ASP A 39 -20.23 4.95 -7.43
C ASP A 39 -20.77 5.00 -5.99
N ALA A 40 -21.21 6.19 -5.59
CA ALA A 40 -21.71 6.47 -4.25
C ALA A 40 -22.94 5.62 -3.91
N ALA A 41 -23.80 5.26 -4.88
CA ALA A 41 -24.98 4.44 -4.61
C ALA A 41 -24.60 3.00 -4.22
N ARG A 42 -23.56 2.43 -4.85
CA ARG A 42 -22.99 1.12 -4.44
C ARG A 42 -22.17 1.18 -3.14
N ALA A 43 -21.55 2.32 -2.86
CA ALA A 43 -20.88 2.56 -1.58
C ALA A 43 -21.89 2.83 -0.45
N ASP A 44 -23.04 3.43 -0.76
CA ASP A 44 -24.11 3.78 0.18
C ASP A 44 -24.99 2.57 0.53
N ASP A 45 -25.30 1.66 -0.39
CA ASP A 45 -25.98 0.39 -0.06
C ASP A 45 -25.12 -0.49 0.87
N ALA A 46 -23.80 -0.53 0.60
CA ALA A 46 -22.83 -1.23 1.45
C ALA A 46 -22.60 -0.51 2.80
N ALA A 47 -22.63 0.83 2.82
CA ALA A 47 -22.51 1.62 4.04
C ALA A 47 -23.80 1.63 4.87
N ALA A 48 -24.99 1.54 4.25
CA ALA A 48 -26.28 1.53 4.94
C ALA A 48 -26.48 0.27 5.78
N GLN A 49 -26.02 -0.89 5.31
CA GLN A 49 -26.02 -2.15 6.09
C GLN A 49 -25.05 -2.11 7.28
N LEU A 50 -24.02 -1.24 7.26
CA LEU A 50 -23.02 -1.09 8.33
C LEU A 50 -23.28 0.09 9.29
N ARG A 51 -24.10 1.06 8.91
CA ARG A 51 -24.43 2.26 9.72
C ARG A 51 -25.23 1.96 10.99
N GLN A 52 -25.72 0.73 11.17
CA GLN A 52 -26.46 0.34 12.38
C GLN A 52 -25.59 0.11 13.63
N GLN A 53 -24.26 0.28 13.54
CA GLN A 53 -23.36 -0.09 14.66
C GLN A 53 -22.35 0.96 15.17
N LEU A 54 -22.14 2.15 14.58
CA LEU A 54 -21.10 3.07 15.10
C LEU A 54 -21.41 4.57 14.92
N ALA A 55 -21.27 5.36 15.99
CA ALA A 55 -21.50 6.80 16.03
C ALA A 55 -20.21 7.62 15.80
N ALA A 56 -20.38 8.72 15.05
CA ALA A 56 -19.50 9.89 14.82
C ALA A 56 -18.23 9.71 13.95
N ALA A 57 -18.18 10.42 12.82
CA ALA A 57 -16.95 10.75 12.10
C ALA A 57 -17.03 12.19 11.54
N GLU A 58 -15.99 13.00 11.80
CA GLU A 58 -15.75 14.33 11.23
C GLU A 58 -15.07 14.25 9.85
N ILE A 59 -15.27 15.27 9.01
CA ILE A 59 -14.66 15.42 7.68
C ILE A 59 -13.70 16.63 7.72
N THR A 60 -12.40 16.42 7.53
CA THR A 60 -11.36 17.48 7.51
C THR A 60 -10.58 17.49 6.19
N GLY A 61 -10.24 18.68 5.68
CA GLY A 61 -9.66 18.91 4.35
C GLY A 61 -8.13 18.82 4.20
N ALA A 62 -7.41 18.23 5.15
CA ALA A 62 -5.95 18.03 5.05
C ALA A 62 -5.63 16.55 5.24
N ALA A 63 -5.38 15.83 4.15
CA ALA A 63 -4.93 14.45 4.20
C ALA A 63 -3.41 14.41 3.95
N THR A 64 -2.70 13.70 4.81
CA THR A 64 -1.30 13.36 4.58
C THR A 64 -1.22 12.28 3.49
N VAL A 65 -0.47 12.55 2.43
CA VAL A 65 -0.36 11.65 1.27
C VAL A 65 0.97 10.93 1.29
N VAL A 66 0.92 9.61 1.12
CA VAL A 66 2.07 8.71 0.99
C VAL A 66 1.85 7.82 -0.22
N GLY A 67 2.83 7.75 -1.12
CA GLY A 67 2.86 6.85 -2.26
C GLY A 67 3.57 5.55 -1.93
N ALA A 68 2.94 4.41 -2.19
CA ALA A 68 3.48 3.07 -2.00
C ALA A 68 2.74 2.08 -2.91
N PHE A 69 3.21 0.82 -2.96
CA PHE A 69 2.57 -0.31 -3.66
C PHE A 69 2.42 -0.18 -5.19
N HIS A 70 2.98 0.87 -5.80
CA HIS A 70 2.81 1.17 -7.22
C HIS A 70 3.21 0.01 -8.13
N HIS A 71 4.31 -0.66 -7.79
CA HIS A 71 4.96 -1.67 -8.62
C HIS A 71 4.54 -3.11 -8.32
N LEU A 72 3.72 -3.35 -7.30
CA LEU A 72 3.28 -4.71 -6.94
C LEU A 72 2.27 -5.26 -7.96
N SER A 73 2.43 -6.55 -8.28
CA SER A 73 1.54 -7.27 -9.20
C SER A 73 0.19 -7.57 -8.54
N ALA A 74 -0.89 -6.99 -9.05
CA ALA A 74 -2.25 -7.25 -8.55
C ALA A 74 -2.65 -8.75 -8.57
N PRO A 75 -2.32 -9.56 -9.59
CA PRO A 75 -2.53 -11.01 -9.53
C PRO A 75 -1.82 -11.69 -8.36
N LEU A 76 -0.58 -11.31 -8.04
CA LEU A 76 0.16 -11.91 -6.92
C LEU A 76 -0.41 -11.48 -5.57
N LEU A 77 -0.88 -10.23 -5.47
CA LEU A 77 -1.56 -9.77 -4.25
C LEU A 77 -2.83 -10.58 -3.94
N LEU A 78 -3.56 -11.02 -4.98
CA LEU A 78 -4.79 -11.80 -4.87
C LEU A 78 -4.57 -13.31 -4.71
N ASP A 79 -3.38 -13.81 -5.03
CA ASP A 79 -3.03 -15.22 -4.90
C ASP A 79 -2.66 -15.52 -3.44
N PRO A 80 -3.39 -16.39 -2.72
CA PRO A 80 -3.12 -16.72 -1.32
C PRO A 80 -1.75 -17.38 -1.10
N GLU A 81 -1.23 -18.07 -2.12
CA GLU A 81 0.00 -18.87 -2.07
C GLU A 81 1.22 -18.11 -2.59
N ALA A 82 1.03 -16.92 -3.18
CA ALA A 82 2.13 -16.13 -3.69
C ALA A 82 3.03 -15.60 -2.56
N ASP A 83 4.33 -15.89 -2.67
CA ASP A 83 5.39 -15.33 -1.84
C ASP A 83 5.87 -13.99 -2.43
N LEU A 84 5.70 -12.93 -1.64
CA LEU A 84 6.11 -11.56 -1.97
C LEU A 84 7.27 -11.08 -1.10
N SER A 85 7.85 -11.93 -0.25
CA SER A 85 8.86 -11.54 0.73
C SER A 85 10.18 -11.07 0.10
N HIS A 86 10.40 -11.44 -1.17
CA HIS A 86 11.54 -11.03 -1.97
C HIS A 86 11.42 -9.63 -2.56
N GLU A 87 10.24 -9.00 -2.53
CA GLU A 87 10.00 -7.68 -3.10
C GLU A 87 10.06 -6.58 -2.03
N ASP A 88 10.90 -5.56 -2.27
CA ASP A 88 10.87 -4.32 -1.51
C ASP A 88 9.70 -3.45 -1.94
N VAL A 89 9.02 -2.82 -0.98
CA VAL A 89 8.02 -1.78 -1.28
C VAL A 89 8.64 -0.40 -1.13
N LEU A 90 8.78 0.32 -2.23
CA LEU A 90 9.21 1.71 -2.24
C LEU A 90 8.09 2.62 -1.72
N VAL A 91 8.38 3.39 -0.66
CA VAL A 91 7.44 4.30 0.00
C VAL A 91 7.96 5.73 -0.09
N CYS A 92 7.13 6.69 -0.49
CA CYS A 92 7.51 8.11 -0.54
C CYS A 92 6.42 9.01 0.03
N GLY A 93 6.82 10.10 0.68
CA GLY A 93 5.92 10.98 1.43
C GLY A 93 6.68 12.11 2.10
N ASP A 94 6.00 13.23 2.36
CA ASP A 94 6.62 14.39 3.04
C ASP A 94 6.47 14.35 4.57
N ASP A 95 5.58 13.48 5.10
CA ASP A 95 5.39 13.27 6.53
C ASP A 95 6.04 11.95 6.97
N HIS A 96 6.92 12.01 7.97
CA HIS A 96 7.69 10.84 8.42
C HIS A 96 6.80 9.82 9.13
N ALA A 97 5.94 10.25 10.06
CA ALA A 97 5.08 9.36 10.82
C ALA A 97 4.08 8.61 9.92
N ALA A 98 3.53 9.29 8.92
CA ALA A 98 2.66 8.67 7.93
C ALA A 98 3.43 7.67 7.04
N LYS A 99 4.69 7.97 6.68
CA LYS A 99 5.54 7.00 5.95
C LYS A 99 5.79 5.76 6.79
N GLU A 100 6.18 5.89 8.06
CA GLU A 100 6.43 4.76 8.95
C GLU A 100 5.19 3.86 9.08
N LEU A 101 4.00 4.45 9.22
CA LEU A 101 2.75 3.71 9.22
C LEU A 101 2.57 2.90 7.92
N VAL A 102 2.74 3.54 6.76
CA VAL A 102 2.58 2.88 5.45
C VAL A 102 3.67 1.84 5.20
N MET A 103 4.88 2.06 5.71
CA MET A 103 5.98 1.08 5.66
C MET A 103 5.65 -0.16 6.49
N GLY A 104 5.05 -0.01 7.67
CA GLY A 104 4.51 -1.13 8.45
C GLY A 104 3.47 -1.93 7.65
N LEU A 105 2.49 -1.23 7.07
CA LEU A 105 1.48 -1.86 6.20
C LEU A 105 2.11 -2.59 5.00
N ALA A 106 3.19 -2.05 4.45
CA ALA A 106 3.88 -2.68 3.34
C ALA A 106 4.53 -4.01 3.72
N VAL A 107 5.18 -4.05 4.89
CA VAL A 107 5.71 -5.30 5.46
C VAL A 107 4.57 -6.29 5.73
N ASP A 108 3.45 -5.83 6.28
CA ASP A 108 2.28 -6.68 6.54
C ASP A 108 1.66 -7.27 5.26
N VAL A 109 1.73 -6.53 4.13
CA VAL A 109 1.20 -6.97 2.84
C VAL A 109 2.10 -7.97 2.14
N THR A 110 3.41 -7.74 2.10
CA THR A 110 4.34 -8.53 1.29
C THR A 110 5.15 -9.55 2.08
N GLY A 111 5.30 -9.35 3.39
CA GLY A 111 6.32 -10.03 4.20
C GLY A 111 7.75 -9.60 3.88
N GLY A 112 7.93 -8.72 2.89
CA GLY A 112 9.20 -8.15 2.47
C GLY A 112 9.48 -6.82 3.17
N ARG A 113 10.58 -6.18 2.80
CA ARG A 113 11.00 -4.92 3.43
C ARG A 113 10.31 -3.72 2.76
N ALA A 114 9.97 -2.72 3.55
CA ALA A 114 9.59 -1.40 3.04
C ALA A 114 10.83 -0.49 2.99
N VAL A 115 10.97 0.30 1.93
CA VAL A 115 12.11 1.19 1.69
C VAL A 115 11.62 2.62 1.54
N ASP A 116 12.08 3.51 2.40
CA ASP A 116 11.85 4.95 2.26
C ASP A 116 12.60 5.49 1.03
N ALA A 117 11.87 5.76 -0.04
CA ALA A 117 12.37 6.36 -1.27
C ALA A 117 12.50 7.89 -1.16
N GLY A 118 12.03 8.51 -0.08
CA GLY A 118 12.14 9.94 0.19
C GLY A 118 10.82 10.69 0.05
N ARG A 119 10.87 11.89 -0.51
CA ARG A 119 9.76 12.85 -0.53
C ARG A 119 8.70 12.51 -1.57
N LEU A 120 7.46 12.98 -1.37
CA LEU A 120 6.30 12.64 -2.21
C LEU A 120 6.50 12.96 -3.70
N ARG A 121 7.34 13.95 -4.03
CA ARG A 121 7.71 14.27 -5.42
C ARG A 121 8.28 13.07 -6.21
N LEU A 122 8.79 12.04 -5.54
CA LEU A 122 9.27 10.82 -6.20
C LEU A 122 8.15 9.91 -6.69
N ALA A 123 6.90 10.11 -6.25
CA ALA A 123 5.74 9.38 -6.78
C ALA A 123 5.67 9.48 -8.32
N ARG A 124 6.06 10.62 -8.90
CA ARG A 124 6.13 10.84 -10.35
C ARG A 124 7.09 9.89 -11.08
N GLN A 125 8.09 9.34 -10.38
CA GLN A 125 9.02 8.35 -10.91
C GLN A 125 8.60 6.92 -10.53
N LEU A 126 8.03 6.74 -9.35
CA LEU A 126 7.60 5.42 -8.86
C LEU A 126 6.33 4.93 -9.57
N GLU A 127 5.37 5.81 -9.89
CA GLU A 127 4.15 5.41 -10.59
C GLU A 127 4.42 4.89 -12.03
N PRO A 128 5.27 5.52 -12.86
CA PRO A 128 5.59 4.99 -14.18
C PRO A 128 6.44 3.72 -14.17
N LEU A 129 7.11 3.39 -13.05
CA LEU A 129 7.93 2.18 -12.93
C LEU A 129 7.11 0.92 -13.23
N THR A 130 5.82 0.92 -12.90
CA THR A 130 4.90 -0.19 -13.19
C THR A 130 4.85 -0.53 -14.67
N ALA A 131 4.87 0.48 -15.56
CA ALA A 131 4.88 0.25 -16.99
C ALA A 131 6.18 -0.45 -17.45
N VAL A 132 7.31 -0.12 -16.83
CA VAL A 132 8.60 -0.76 -17.07
C VAL A 132 8.54 -2.23 -16.66
N LEU A 133 8.06 -2.53 -15.45
CA LEU A 133 7.93 -3.91 -14.97
C LEU A 133 6.95 -4.73 -15.81
N ILE A 134 5.85 -4.13 -16.27
CA ILE A 134 4.93 -4.79 -17.21
C ILE A 134 5.65 -5.17 -18.50
N SER A 135 6.49 -4.29 -19.04
CA SER A 135 7.29 -4.57 -20.24
C SER A 135 8.27 -5.73 -20.03
N VAL A 136 9.01 -5.71 -18.90
CA VAL A 136 9.91 -6.81 -18.50
C VAL A 136 9.13 -8.12 -18.36
N ASN A 137 8.02 -8.11 -17.64
CA ASN A 137 7.17 -9.29 -17.41
C ASN A 137 6.66 -9.89 -18.73
N LYS A 138 6.24 -9.05 -19.68
CA LYS A 138 5.81 -9.50 -21.01
C LYS A 138 6.93 -10.14 -21.82
N ARG A 139 8.15 -9.58 -21.73
CA ARG A 139 9.34 -10.04 -22.47
C ARG A 139 9.89 -11.35 -21.92
N TYR A 140 10.01 -11.45 -20.61
CA TYR A 140 10.63 -12.60 -19.93
C TYR A 140 9.62 -13.62 -19.40
N LYS A 141 8.32 -13.42 -19.66
CA LYS A 141 7.23 -14.32 -19.22
C LYS A 141 7.26 -14.60 -17.72
N THR A 142 7.51 -13.56 -16.94
CA THR A 142 7.67 -13.63 -15.48
C THR A 142 6.74 -12.64 -14.77
N ARG A 143 6.75 -12.68 -13.44
CA ARG A 143 6.24 -11.63 -12.56
C ARG A 143 7.41 -11.14 -11.72
N SER A 144 7.98 -10.02 -12.14
CA SER A 144 9.11 -9.38 -11.49
C SER A 144 8.65 -8.40 -10.41
N GLY A 145 9.42 -8.38 -9.33
CA GLY A 145 9.43 -7.36 -8.30
C GLY A 145 10.70 -6.53 -8.31
N VAL A 146 10.80 -5.63 -7.35
CA VAL A 146 11.98 -4.75 -7.16
C VAL A 146 12.62 -5.09 -5.82
N ALA A 147 13.95 -5.18 -5.79
CA ALA A 147 14.72 -5.28 -4.56
C ALA A 147 15.90 -4.29 -4.62
N ILE A 148 16.10 -3.52 -3.56
CA ILE A 148 17.18 -2.55 -3.41
C ILE A 148 18.31 -3.20 -2.63
N THR A 149 19.43 -3.44 -3.31
CA THR A 149 20.62 -4.03 -2.71
C THR A 149 21.52 -2.96 -2.08
N GLY A 150 22.37 -3.35 -1.12
CA GLY A 150 23.33 -2.44 -0.48
C GLY A 150 22.77 -1.61 0.69
N LEU A 151 21.52 -1.80 1.09
CA LEU A 151 20.94 -1.19 2.29
C LEU A 151 21.40 -1.96 3.54
N THR A 152 22.43 -1.46 4.22
CA THR A 152 23.03 -2.06 5.42
C THR A 152 22.56 -1.43 6.74
N GLN A 153 21.87 -0.29 6.67
CA GLN A 153 21.35 0.46 7.81
C GLN A 153 19.94 1.00 7.51
N ALA A 154 19.19 1.34 8.55
CA ALA A 154 17.90 2.02 8.39
C ALA A 154 18.09 3.41 7.72
N PRO A 155 17.04 3.99 7.10
CA PRO A 155 17.13 5.32 6.48
C PRO A 155 17.65 6.35 7.49
N GLN A 156 18.72 7.06 7.15
CA GLN A 156 19.20 8.17 7.97
C GLN A 156 18.34 9.40 7.68
N GLU A 157 17.70 9.97 8.70
CA GLU A 157 17.06 11.27 8.57
C GLU A 157 18.10 12.30 8.16
N ARG A 158 17.85 13.05 7.07
CA ARG A 158 18.70 14.18 6.72
C ARG A 158 18.50 15.27 7.75
N VAL A 159 19.40 15.33 8.73
CA VAL A 159 19.63 16.54 9.54
C VAL A 159 20.00 17.63 8.54
N HIS A 160 19.09 18.57 8.28
CA HIS A 160 19.42 19.73 7.46
C HIS A 160 20.39 20.59 8.27
N ALA A 161 21.59 20.78 7.74
CA ALA A 161 22.46 21.92 8.06
C ALA A 161 22.02 23.14 7.24
#